data_AF-A0AAN8ZWZ4-F1
#
_entry.id   AF-A0AAN8ZWZ4-F1
#
_cell.length_a   1.000
_cell.length_b   1.000
_cell.length_c   1.000
_cell.angle_alpha   90.00
_cell.angle_beta   90.00
_cell.angle_gamma   90.00
#
_symmetry.space_group_name_H-M   'P 1'
#
loop_
_entity.id
_entity.type
_entity.pdbx_description
1 polymer ?
#
loop_
_entity_poly.entity_id
_entity_poly.type
_entity_poly.pdbx_seq_one_letter_code
_entity_poly.pdbx_strand_id
1 'polypeptide(L)'
;MDENDNSPRLARNHWELEVNETWGQGPPSNITLLEMTAADPDAKNYFSYRIVEDSGWGWDHFAIRSSGASGQLYATKTLDYEDDTHRQGFKFMVQVTDRGEKGWLDPRHLDTAWVGVQLRDLNDNPPQFSSPNAHLTVREDTEPGTFLISMAAHDPDMGGKGRVAFQILGGWNSLTIDRKGGITLSRRLDREAPEGGMGLAHVLGIDQGEPPLTATTTLTITVTDVNDCPPRLKPPEVLHVTEGEPPVFLGVLTATDDDSIY
;
A
#
# COMPACT_ATOMS: atom_id res chain seq x y z
N MET A 1 -52.25 37.41 -6.27
CA MET A 1 -51.31 36.31 -6.51
C MET A 1 -50.01 36.77 -5.92
N ASP A 2 -49.26 35.85 -5.35
CA ASP A 2 -47.92 36.16 -4.87
C ASP A 2 -46.99 36.27 -6.08
N GLU A 3 -46.14 37.29 -6.10
CA GLU A 3 -45.13 37.51 -7.14
C GLU A 3 -43.78 37.02 -6.59
N ASN A 4 -42.93 36.42 -7.43
CA ASN A 4 -41.63 35.90 -6.97
C ASN A 4 -40.62 37.06 -6.85
N ASP A 5 -40.82 37.92 -5.86
CA ASP A 5 -40.04 39.14 -5.63
C ASP A 5 -38.92 38.96 -4.59
N ASN A 6 -38.80 37.77 -4.02
CA ASN A 6 -37.72 37.41 -3.11
C ASN A 6 -36.73 36.46 -3.78
N SER A 7 -35.52 36.42 -3.21
CA SER A 7 -34.48 35.52 -3.67
C SER A 7 -34.37 34.30 -2.75
N PRO A 8 -34.09 33.11 -3.31
CA PRO A 8 -33.80 31.95 -2.50
C PRO A 8 -32.58 32.23 -1.64
N ARG A 9 -32.55 31.72 -0.41
CA ARG A 9 -31.42 31.85 0.49
C ARG A 9 -31.02 30.48 0.99
N LEU A 10 -29.77 30.10 0.72
CA LEU A 10 -29.19 28.91 1.31
C LEU A 10 -29.10 29.09 2.83
N ALA A 11 -29.31 27.98 3.57
CA ALA A 11 -29.21 28.00 5.02
C ALA A 11 -27.82 28.45 5.54
N ARG A 12 -26.79 28.34 4.70
CA ARG A 12 -25.41 28.78 4.96
C ARG A 12 -24.78 29.34 3.70
N ASN A 13 -23.80 30.22 3.87
CA ASN A 13 -22.95 30.74 2.79
C ASN A 13 -21.66 29.91 2.58
N HIS A 14 -21.38 28.94 3.46
CA HIS A 14 -20.24 28.03 3.39
C HIS A 14 -20.52 26.71 4.12
N TRP A 15 -20.01 25.61 3.56
CA TRP A 15 -19.86 24.31 4.23
C TRP A 15 -18.43 23.80 4.10
N GLU A 16 -17.92 23.20 5.17
CA GLU A 16 -16.70 22.37 5.16
C GLU A 16 -17.09 20.96 5.59
N LEU A 17 -16.68 19.97 4.81
CA LEU A 17 -17.00 18.56 5.03
C LEU A 17 -15.70 17.77 5.09
N GLU A 18 -15.67 16.77 5.96
CA GLU A 18 -14.66 15.71 5.90
C GLU A 18 -15.37 14.43 5.43
N VAL A 19 -14.88 13.83 4.35
CA VAL A 19 -15.48 12.65 3.72
C VAL A 19 -14.45 11.54 3.61
N ASN A 20 -14.88 10.30 3.78
CA ASN A 20 -14.00 9.15 3.54
C ASN A 20 -13.76 9.01 2.03
N GLU A 21 -12.53 8.73 1.63
CA GLU A 21 -12.19 8.50 0.22
C GLU A 21 -12.98 7.34 -0.41
N THR A 22 -13.30 6.32 0.38
CA THR A 22 -14.12 5.18 -0.06
C THR A 22 -15.57 5.54 -0.41
N TRP A 23 -16.05 6.75 -0.08
CA TRP A 23 -17.41 7.19 -0.43
C TRP A 23 -17.56 7.63 -1.89
N GLY A 24 -16.45 7.76 -2.62
CA GLY A 24 -16.43 8.04 -4.06
C GLY A 24 -16.55 6.83 -4.98
N GLN A 25 -16.64 5.61 -4.46
CA GLN A 25 -16.54 4.41 -5.31
C GLN A 25 -17.78 4.18 -6.20
N GLY A 26 -17.76 4.81 -7.38
CA GLY A 26 -18.62 4.55 -8.54
C GLY A 26 -19.93 5.32 -8.57
N PRO A 27 -20.36 5.86 -9.74
CA PRO A 27 -21.67 6.45 -9.89
C PRO A 27 -22.80 5.42 -10.12
N PRO A 28 -24.01 5.70 -9.61
CA PRO A 28 -24.29 6.70 -8.59
C PRO A 28 -23.87 6.18 -7.20
N SER A 29 -23.02 6.93 -6.50
CA SER A 29 -22.81 6.72 -5.08
C SER A 29 -24.13 7.02 -4.37
N ASN A 30 -24.69 6.07 -3.62
CA ASN A 30 -25.95 6.29 -2.89
C ASN A 30 -25.76 7.17 -1.65
N ILE A 31 -24.52 7.55 -1.35
CA ILE A 31 -24.13 8.33 -0.18
C ILE A 31 -24.37 9.81 -0.46
N THR A 32 -25.23 10.43 0.35
CA THR A 32 -25.36 11.88 0.39
C THR A 32 -24.26 12.44 1.30
N LEU A 33 -23.34 13.22 0.72
CA LEU A 33 -22.25 13.87 1.45
C LEU A 33 -22.74 15.10 2.22
N LEU A 34 -23.68 15.83 1.63
CA LEU A 34 -24.29 17.03 2.21
C LEU A 34 -25.70 17.17 1.69
N GLU A 35 -26.64 17.44 2.59
CA GLU A 35 -27.97 17.93 2.25
C GLU A 35 -28.02 19.44 2.50
N MET A 36 -28.33 20.19 1.44
CA MET A 36 -28.49 21.65 1.47
C MET A 36 -29.97 22.00 1.31
N THR A 37 -30.41 23.02 2.02
CA THR A 37 -31.76 23.56 1.92
C THR A 37 -31.69 25.05 1.69
N ALA A 38 -32.68 25.54 0.95
CA ALA A 38 -32.92 26.95 0.71
C ALA A 38 -34.30 27.32 1.26
N ALA A 39 -34.43 28.56 1.68
CA ALA A 39 -35.70 29.17 2.04
C ALA A 39 -35.93 30.38 1.15
N ASP A 40 -37.18 30.58 0.77
CA ASP A 40 -37.62 31.74 0.00
C ASP A 40 -38.96 32.19 0.63
N PRO A 41 -39.10 33.47 1.01
CA PRO A 41 -40.34 34.01 1.56
C PRO A 41 -41.58 33.85 0.68
N ASP A 42 -41.41 33.60 -0.62
CA ASP A 42 -42.52 33.49 -1.57
C ASP A 42 -43.36 32.21 -1.31
N ALA A 43 -44.65 32.26 -1.65
CA ALA A 43 -45.67 31.25 -1.33
C ALA A 43 -45.55 29.98 -2.19
N LYS A 44 -44.81 30.02 -3.29
CA LYS A 44 -44.59 28.88 -4.21
C LYS A 44 -43.14 28.81 -4.68
N ASN A 45 -42.37 28.01 -3.96
CA ASN A 45 -40.93 27.88 -4.24
C ASN A 45 -40.60 26.58 -4.95
N TYR A 46 -39.88 26.69 -6.05
CA TYR A 46 -39.29 25.57 -6.77
C TYR A 46 -37.80 25.80 -6.90
N PHE A 47 -37.02 25.10 -6.08
CA PHE A 47 -35.58 25.24 -6.06
C PHE A 47 -34.91 24.28 -7.05
N SER A 48 -33.95 24.80 -7.80
CA SER A 48 -33.03 24.00 -8.60
C SER A 48 -31.62 24.20 -8.07
N TYR A 49 -30.99 23.11 -7.66
CA TYR A 49 -29.63 23.12 -7.15
C TYR A 49 -28.67 22.62 -8.22
N ARG A 50 -27.52 23.28 -8.37
CA ARG A 50 -26.43 22.84 -9.24
C ARG A 50 -25.07 23.26 -8.69
N ILE A 51 -24.04 22.57 -9.16
CA ILE A 51 -22.65 23.01 -8.97
C ILE A 51 -22.35 24.08 -10.03
N VAL A 52 -21.63 25.12 -9.63
CA VAL A 52 -21.13 26.14 -10.55
C VAL A 52 -19.82 25.64 -11.14
N GLU A 53 -19.84 25.27 -12.42
CA GLU A 53 -18.66 24.82 -13.16
C GLU A 53 -17.56 25.88 -13.12
N ASP A 54 -16.30 25.44 -13.04
CA ASP A 54 -15.08 26.28 -13.00
C ASP A 54 -15.02 27.30 -11.85
N SER A 55 -15.86 27.15 -10.82
CA SER A 55 -15.84 28.03 -9.64
C SER A 55 -14.65 27.78 -8.70
N GLY A 56 -13.99 26.63 -8.82
CA GLY A 56 -12.86 26.22 -7.98
C GLY A 56 -12.24 24.92 -8.52
N TRP A 57 -11.79 24.01 -7.65
CA TRP A 57 -11.12 22.77 -8.05
C TRP A 57 -11.90 21.51 -7.64
N GLY A 58 -11.89 20.53 -8.56
CA GLY A 58 -12.57 19.22 -8.46
C GLY A 58 -14.10 19.28 -8.31
N TRP A 59 -14.72 20.34 -8.82
CA TRP A 59 -16.17 20.46 -8.95
C TRP A 59 -16.79 19.31 -9.77
N ASP A 60 -16.02 18.74 -10.70
CA ASP A 60 -16.40 17.68 -11.64
C ASP A 60 -16.42 16.27 -11.02
N HIS A 61 -16.03 16.15 -9.75
CA HIS A 61 -16.10 14.91 -8.96
C HIS A 61 -17.45 14.74 -8.26
N PHE A 62 -18.30 15.76 -8.31
CA PHE A 62 -19.55 15.81 -7.57
C PHE A 62 -20.73 16.16 -8.46
N ALA A 63 -21.93 15.84 -8.00
CA ALA A 63 -23.18 16.32 -8.56
C ALA A 63 -24.19 16.57 -7.44
N ILE A 64 -25.24 17.32 -7.77
CA ILE A 64 -26.36 17.57 -6.85
C ILE A 64 -27.62 16.95 -7.45
N ARG A 65 -28.29 16.11 -6.66
CA ARG A 65 -29.64 15.65 -6.96
C ARG A 65 -30.63 16.52 -6.19
N SER A 66 -31.56 17.14 -6.91
CA SER A 66 -32.62 17.92 -6.27
C SER A 66 -33.73 16.98 -5.79
N SER A 67 -34.11 17.08 -4.51
CA SER A 67 -35.14 16.28 -3.85
C SER A 67 -36.13 17.21 -3.13
N GLY A 68 -37.20 17.60 -3.83
CA GLY A 68 -38.16 18.56 -3.29
C GLY A 68 -37.52 19.93 -3.06
N ALA A 69 -37.47 20.38 -1.81
CA ALA A 69 -36.84 21.64 -1.43
C ALA A 69 -35.35 21.51 -1.09
N SER A 70 -34.77 20.30 -1.07
CA SER A 70 -33.36 20.08 -0.76
C SER A 70 -32.52 19.72 -1.99
N GLY A 71 -31.25 20.09 -1.93
CA GLY A 71 -30.20 19.59 -2.82
C GLY A 71 -29.36 18.58 -2.05
N GLN A 72 -29.10 17.41 -2.63
CA GLN A 72 -28.24 16.41 -2.03
C GLN A 72 -26.97 16.29 -2.87
N LEU A 73 -25.84 16.69 -2.30
CA LEU A 73 -24.51 16.57 -2.89
C LEU A 73 -24.01 15.13 -2.74
N TYR A 74 -23.51 14.55 -3.82
CA TYR A 74 -22.93 13.21 -3.84
C TYR A 74 -21.75 13.15 -4.82
N ALA A 75 -20.85 12.18 -4.62
CA ALA A 75 -19.71 11.97 -5.50
C ALA A 75 -20.12 11.21 -6.76
N THR A 76 -19.65 11.65 -7.93
CA THR A 76 -19.84 11.00 -9.23
C THR A 76 -18.58 10.31 -9.73
N LYS A 77 -17.42 10.68 -9.16
CA LYS A 77 -16.11 10.08 -9.41
C LYS A 77 -15.53 9.52 -8.11
N THR A 78 -14.52 8.69 -8.25
CA THR A 78 -13.71 8.18 -7.14
C THR A 78 -13.07 9.33 -6.39
N LEU A 79 -13.05 9.20 -5.07
CA LEU A 79 -12.29 10.03 -4.16
C LEU A 79 -11.18 9.11 -3.65
N ASP A 80 -9.95 9.60 -3.63
CA ASP A 80 -8.76 8.79 -3.37
C ASP A 80 -7.73 9.74 -2.76
N TYR A 81 -7.39 9.56 -1.49
CA TYR A 81 -6.45 10.40 -0.75
C TYR A 81 -5.02 10.23 -1.29
N GLU A 82 -4.68 9.05 -1.77
CA GLU A 82 -3.36 8.76 -2.29
C GLU A 82 -3.10 9.44 -3.65
N ASP A 83 -4.16 9.84 -4.37
CA ASP A 83 -4.07 10.70 -5.55
C ASP A 83 -3.64 12.14 -5.17
N ASP A 84 -2.47 12.54 -5.66
CA ASP A 84 -1.88 13.86 -5.41
C ASP A 84 -2.83 15.03 -5.77
N THR A 85 -3.74 14.85 -6.72
CA THR A 85 -4.71 15.89 -7.13
C THR A 85 -5.85 16.06 -6.14
N HIS A 86 -6.13 15.04 -5.33
CA HIS A 86 -7.20 15.02 -4.34
C HIS A 86 -6.73 15.37 -2.92
N ARG A 87 -5.43 15.21 -2.61
CA ARG A 87 -4.85 15.45 -1.26
C ARG A 87 -5.16 16.82 -0.65
N GLN A 88 -5.28 17.85 -1.48
CA GLN A 88 -5.62 19.21 -1.05
C GLN A 88 -7.13 19.41 -0.77
N GLY A 89 -7.92 18.34 -0.90
CA GLY A 89 -9.37 18.39 -0.90
C GLY A 89 -9.94 19.06 -2.16
N PHE A 90 -11.23 19.34 -2.11
CA PHE A 90 -11.99 19.95 -3.19
C PHE A 90 -12.64 21.23 -2.70
N LYS A 91 -12.81 22.21 -3.60
CA LYS A 91 -13.49 23.45 -3.26
C LYS A 91 -14.20 24.02 -4.46
N PHE A 92 -15.51 24.22 -4.35
CA PHE A 92 -16.35 24.72 -5.44
C PHE A 92 -17.56 25.47 -4.89
N MET A 93 -18.22 26.24 -5.76
CA MET A 93 -19.47 26.91 -5.44
C MET A 93 -20.67 26.06 -5.85
N VAL A 94 -21.70 26.09 -5.01
CA VAL A 94 -23.04 25.58 -5.34
C VAL A 94 -23.99 26.76 -5.52
N GLN A 95 -24.98 26.58 -6.38
CA GLN A 95 -26.00 27.58 -6.68
C GLN A 95 -27.38 26.97 -6.48
N VAL A 96 -28.26 27.71 -5.81
CA VAL A 96 -29.69 27.49 -5.84
C VAL A 96 -30.34 28.58 -6.68
N THR A 97 -31.28 28.19 -7.55
CA THR A 97 -32.15 29.14 -8.25
C THR A 97 -33.60 28.84 -7.94
N ASP A 98 -34.41 29.89 -7.88
CA ASP A 98 -35.86 29.74 -8.02
C ASP A 98 -36.23 29.39 -9.48
N ARG A 99 -37.53 29.32 -9.77
CA ARG A 99 -38.04 29.07 -11.11
C ARG A 99 -38.27 30.36 -11.93
N GLY A 100 -38.36 31.51 -11.26
CA GLY A 100 -38.95 32.76 -11.75
C GLY A 100 -40.40 32.60 -12.23
N GLU A 101 -41.11 33.71 -12.46
CA GLU A 101 -42.38 33.74 -13.18
C GLU A 101 -42.34 34.57 -14.47
N LYS A 102 -42.98 34.02 -15.52
CA LYS A 102 -43.24 34.60 -16.86
C LYS A 102 -42.39 35.81 -17.30
N GLY A 103 -41.30 35.51 -18.03
CA GLY A 103 -40.67 36.45 -18.97
C GLY A 103 -39.75 37.47 -18.30
N TRP A 104 -39.68 38.69 -18.83
CA TRP A 104 -38.77 39.75 -18.36
C TRP A 104 -39.22 40.44 -17.05
N LEU A 105 -40.42 40.15 -16.54
CA LEU A 105 -40.97 40.82 -15.36
C LEU A 105 -40.43 40.26 -14.03
N ASP A 106 -39.97 39.01 -14.03
CA ASP A 106 -39.40 38.37 -12.86
C ASP A 106 -38.29 37.38 -13.30
N PRO A 107 -37.04 37.85 -13.40
CA PRO A 107 -35.91 37.00 -13.72
C PRO A 107 -35.63 36.05 -12.56
N ARG A 108 -35.14 34.84 -12.86
CA ARG A 108 -34.77 33.88 -11.82
C ARG A 108 -33.79 34.49 -10.81
N HIS A 109 -34.12 34.42 -9.53
CA HIS A 109 -33.19 34.78 -8.48
C HIS A 109 -32.31 33.58 -8.11
N LEU A 110 -31.13 33.89 -7.57
CA LEU A 110 -30.14 32.90 -7.20
C LEU A 110 -29.42 33.28 -5.92
N ASP A 111 -28.93 32.26 -5.24
CA ASP A 111 -27.96 32.39 -4.16
C ASP A 111 -26.85 31.34 -4.33
N THR A 112 -25.68 31.65 -3.80
CA THR A 112 -24.47 30.85 -3.97
C THR A 112 -23.73 30.69 -2.65
N ALA A 113 -23.12 29.53 -2.46
CA ALA A 113 -22.32 29.23 -1.29
C ALA A 113 -21.12 28.36 -1.64
N TRP A 114 -20.05 28.48 -0.85
CA TRP A 114 -18.85 27.66 -1.01
C TRP A 114 -19.02 26.31 -0.32
N VAL A 115 -18.54 25.25 -0.95
CA VAL A 115 -18.39 23.92 -0.36
C VAL A 115 -16.91 23.54 -0.42
N GLY A 116 -16.32 23.28 0.75
CA GLY A 116 -15.02 22.63 0.90
C GLY A 116 -15.22 21.17 1.30
N VAL A 117 -14.48 20.27 0.66
CA VAL A 117 -14.51 18.83 0.93
C VAL A 117 -13.08 18.36 1.18
N GLN A 118 -12.77 17.99 2.42
CA GLN A 118 -11.50 17.37 2.80
C GLN A 118 -11.66 15.85 2.77
N LEU A 119 -10.64 15.17 2.27
CA LEU A 119 -10.61 13.71 2.31
C LEU A 119 -9.97 13.24 3.61
N ARG A 120 -10.64 12.28 4.24
CA ARG A 120 -10.09 11.49 5.33
C ARG A 120 -9.42 10.25 4.75
N ASP A 121 -8.11 10.24 4.88
CA ASP A 121 -7.22 9.12 4.59
C ASP A 121 -7.56 7.91 5.50
N LEU A 122 -7.77 6.74 4.90
CA LEU A 122 -8.04 5.44 5.51
C LEU A 122 -6.81 4.52 5.40
N ASN A 123 -6.92 3.27 5.88
CA ASN A 123 -5.86 2.28 5.73
C ASN A 123 -6.31 1.26 4.68
N ASP A 124 -6.23 1.62 3.41
CA ASP A 124 -6.74 0.84 2.30
C ASP A 124 -5.68 0.45 1.26
N ASN A 125 -4.43 0.89 1.44
CA ASN A 125 -3.30 0.42 0.65
C ASN A 125 -2.41 -0.53 1.47
N PRO A 126 -2.18 -1.77 1.01
CA PRO A 126 -1.25 -2.67 1.69
C PRO A 126 0.21 -2.28 1.40
N PRO A 127 1.16 -2.61 2.31
CA PRO A 127 2.58 -2.43 2.08
C PRO A 127 3.06 -3.11 0.79
N GLN A 128 4.02 -2.51 0.09
CA GLN A 128 4.61 -3.04 -1.14
C GLN A 128 6.14 -3.14 -1.02
N PHE A 129 6.70 -4.35 -1.09
CA PHE A 129 8.14 -4.55 -1.03
C PHE A 129 8.86 -3.94 -2.24
N SER A 130 9.92 -3.16 -1.98
CA SER A 130 10.72 -2.52 -3.03
C SER A 130 11.58 -3.50 -3.83
N SER A 131 11.87 -4.67 -3.27
CA SER A 131 12.63 -5.74 -3.93
C SER A 131 11.96 -7.08 -3.65
N PRO A 132 10.86 -7.38 -4.36
CA PRO A 132 10.21 -8.68 -4.22
C PRO A 132 11.16 -9.78 -4.69
N ASN A 133 11.17 -10.92 -3.99
CA ASN A 133 12.06 -12.04 -4.30
C ASN A 133 13.56 -11.69 -4.19
N ALA A 134 13.94 -10.97 -3.14
CA ALA A 134 15.33 -10.61 -2.90
C ALA A 134 16.23 -11.85 -2.79
N HIS A 135 17.49 -11.70 -3.19
CA HIS A 135 18.52 -12.72 -3.10
C HIS A 135 19.63 -12.26 -2.15
N LEU A 136 20.04 -13.16 -1.24
CA LEU A 136 21.13 -12.95 -0.31
C LEU A 136 22.18 -14.03 -0.51
N THR A 137 23.42 -13.62 -0.75
CA THR A 137 24.58 -14.52 -0.75
C THR A 137 25.43 -14.22 0.47
N VAL A 138 25.75 -15.25 1.25
CA VAL A 138 26.49 -15.14 2.51
C VAL A 138 27.55 -16.24 2.56
N ARG A 139 28.72 -15.97 3.14
CA ARG A 139 29.75 -17.01 3.33
C ARG A 139 29.46 -17.80 4.60
N GLU A 140 29.79 -19.08 4.62
CA GLU A 140 29.51 -19.88 5.81
C GLU A 140 30.32 -19.47 7.05
N ASP A 141 31.53 -18.94 6.83
CA ASP A 141 32.40 -18.38 7.87
C ASP A 141 31.95 -17.03 8.43
N THR A 142 30.79 -16.50 7.97
CA THR A 142 30.24 -15.24 8.46
C THR A 142 29.88 -15.33 9.94
N GLU A 143 30.35 -14.36 10.73
CA GLU A 143 30.08 -14.36 12.18
C GLU A 143 28.62 -14.01 12.50
N PRO A 144 27.98 -14.69 13.48
CA PRO A 144 26.69 -14.28 14.01
C PRO A 144 26.72 -12.84 14.54
N GLY A 145 25.64 -12.09 14.30
CA GLY A 145 25.55 -10.66 14.56
C GLY A 145 25.90 -9.79 13.35
N THR A 146 26.46 -10.36 12.29
CA THR A 146 26.76 -9.63 11.05
C THR A 146 25.48 -9.16 10.38
N PHE A 147 25.45 -7.88 10.01
CA PHE A 147 24.40 -7.30 9.17
C PHE A 147 24.58 -7.76 7.71
N LEU A 148 23.51 -8.26 7.10
CA LEU A 148 23.56 -8.86 5.77
C LEU A 148 22.90 -7.98 4.70
N ILE A 149 21.64 -7.59 4.93
CA ILE A 149 20.85 -6.80 3.98
C ILE A 149 19.73 -6.06 4.73
N SER A 150 19.15 -5.02 4.13
CA SER A 150 17.90 -4.42 4.60
C SER A 150 16.77 -4.71 3.61
N MET A 151 15.65 -5.19 4.13
CA MET A 151 14.38 -5.20 3.42
C MET A 151 13.77 -3.81 3.46
N ALA A 152 13.03 -3.45 2.43
CA ALA A 152 12.29 -2.20 2.35
C ALA A 152 10.91 -2.45 1.71
N ALA A 153 9.92 -1.71 2.19
CA ALA A 153 8.57 -1.68 1.64
C ALA A 153 8.04 -0.26 1.74
N HIS A 154 7.17 0.10 0.80
CA HIS A 154 6.49 1.38 0.74
C HIS A 154 4.99 1.18 0.87
N ASP A 155 4.36 2.08 1.60
CA ASP A 155 2.93 2.12 1.83
C ASP A 155 2.51 3.60 1.67
N PRO A 156 1.57 3.91 0.76
CA PRO A 156 1.26 5.29 0.38
C PRO A 156 0.36 6.01 1.41
N ASP A 157 -0.26 5.28 2.34
CA ASP A 157 -1.18 5.86 3.33
C ASP A 157 -0.44 6.79 4.31
N MET A 158 -1.10 7.80 4.90
CA MET A 158 -0.38 8.72 5.79
C MET A 158 -0.14 8.20 7.21
N GLY A 159 0.96 8.69 7.79
CA GLY A 159 1.22 8.59 9.22
C GLY A 159 1.58 7.17 9.64
N GLY A 160 0.83 6.60 10.58
CA GLY A 160 1.04 5.20 11.02
C GLY A 160 0.61 4.18 9.96
N LYS A 161 -0.36 4.54 9.13
CA LYS A 161 -0.93 3.69 8.08
C LYS A 161 0.11 3.40 7.00
N GLY A 162 0.93 4.38 6.62
CA GLY A 162 2.11 4.15 5.77
C GLY A 162 3.36 3.56 6.44
N ARG A 163 3.35 3.27 7.75
CA ARG A 163 4.58 2.83 8.47
C ARG A 163 4.67 1.32 8.56
N VAL A 164 5.54 0.76 7.72
CA VAL A 164 5.77 -0.69 7.67
C VAL A 164 6.77 -1.15 8.74
N ALA A 165 6.40 -2.19 9.47
CA ALA A 165 7.28 -2.99 10.32
C ALA A 165 7.50 -4.39 9.71
N PHE A 166 8.66 -4.97 9.98
CA PHE A 166 9.06 -6.25 9.38
C PHE A 166 9.17 -7.39 10.38
N GLN A 167 8.91 -8.61 9.91
CA GLN A 167 9.08 -9.86 10.65
C GLN A 167 9.43 -11.01 9.70
N ILE A 168 10.25 -11.96 10.14
CA ILE A 168 10.42 -13.25 9.46
C ILE A 168 9.34 -14.19 10.00
N LEU A 169 8.49 -14.71 9.11
CA LEU A 169 7.42 -15.65 9.45
C LEU A 169 7.93 -17.08 9.60
N GLY A 170 8.99 -17.43 8.88
CA GLY A 170 9.57 -18.77 8.90
C GLY A 170 10.44 -19.05 7.66
N GLY A 171 10.89 -20.30 7.58
CA GLY A 171 11.85 -20.77 6.58
C GLY A 171 13.24 -20.90 7.20
N TRP A 172 14.21 -20.12 6.70
CA TRP A 172 15.60 -20.17 7.15
C TRP A 172 15.82 -19.62 8.56
N ASN A 173 16.17 -20.50 9.51
CA ASN A 173 16.20 -20.19 10.94
C ASN A 173 17.50 -19.52 11.44
N SER A 174 18.46 -19.25 10.54
CA SER A 174 19.74 -18.61 10.90
C SER A 174 19.72 -17.09 10.69
N LEU A 175 18.56 -16.49 10.43
CA LEU A 175 18.39 -15.04 10.26
C LEU A 175 17.48 -14.45 11.32
N THR A 176 17.69 -13.18 11.62
CA THR A 176 16.77 -12.33 12.38
C THR A 176 16.58 -11.02 11.65
N ILE A 177 15.38 -10.43 11.76
CA ILE A 177 15.04 -9.13 11.18
C ILE A 177 14.58 -8.18 12.28
N ASP A 178 15.04 -6.92 12.23
CA ASP A 178 14.51 -5.87 13.09
C ASP A 178 13.23 -5.25 12.50
N ARG A 179 12.54 -4.42 13.29
CA ARG A 179 11.30 -3.76 12.83
C ARG A 179 11.52 -2.78 11.66
N LYS A 180 12.76 -2.37 11.38
CA LYS A 180 13.11 -1.46 10.27
C LYS A 180 13.52 -2.21 9.00
N GLY A 181 13.58 -3.53 9.04
CA GLY A 181 13.90 -4.39 7.89
C GLY A 181 15.35 -4.86 7.85
N GLY A 182 16.18 -4.51 8.84
CA GLY A 182 17.58 -4.93 8.89
C GLY A 182 17.71 -6.42 9.21
N ILE A 183 18.27 -7.19 8.29
CA ILE A 183 18.52 -8.63 8.43
C ILE A 183 19.94 -8.86 8.93
N THR A 184 20.05 -9.66 9.99
CA THR A 184 21.32 -10.06 10.61
C THR A 184 21.39 -11.58 10.69
N LEU A 185 22.63 -12.10 10.64
CA LEU A 185 22.90 -13.52 10.88
C LEU A 185 22.74 -13.81 12.38
N SER A 186 21.93 -14.80 12.74
CA SER A 186 21.67 -15.15 14.14
C SER A 186 22.40 -16.42 14.60
N ARG A 187 22.84 -17.26 13.67
CA ARG A 187 23.52 -18.54 13.93
C ARG A 187 24.63 -18.75 12.92
N ARG A 188 25.64 -19.53 13.31
CA ARG A 188 26.68 -19.98 12.37
C ARG A 188 26.06 -20.79 11.26
N LEU A 189 26.66 -20.67 10.08
CA LEU A 189 26.30 -21.43 8.91
C LEU A 189 27.29 -22.59 8.76
N ASP A 190 26.85 -23.61 8.05
CA ASP A 190 27.58 -24.83 7.73
C ASP A 190 26.95 -25.28 6.40
N ARG A 191 27.68 -25.15 5.30
CA ARG A 191 27.16 -25.39 3.95
C ARG A 191 27.01 -26.89 3.69
N GLU A 192 27.87 -27.71 4.29
CA GLU A 192 27.95 -29.17 4.17
C GLU A 192 26.81 -29.86 4.92
N ALA A 193 26.15 -29.16 5.86
CA ALA A 193 24.93 -29.62 6.49
C ALA A 193 23.80 -29.91 5.44
N PRO A 194 22.87 -30.84 5.71
CA PRO A 194 21.86 -31.29 4.74
C PRO A 194 20.98 -30.20 4.10
N GLU A 195 20.83 -29.06 4.78
CA GLU A 195 20.08 -27.89 4.30
C GLU A 195 20.96 -26.62 4.31
N GLY A 196 22.29 -26.76 4.30
CA GLY A 196 23.25 -25.68 4.55
C GLY A 196 23.50 -24.74 3.38
N GLY A 197 23.47 -25.26 2.14
CA GLY A 197 23.87 -24.50 0.95
C GLY A 197 22.87 -23.48 0.42
N MET A 198 21.57 -23.68 0.63
CA MET A 198 20.54 -22.79 0.10
C MET A 198 19.24 -22.90 0.91
N GLY A 199 18.52 -21.79 1.05
CA GLY A 199 17.19 -21.81 1.64
C GLY A 199 16.34 -20.60 1.30
N LEU A 200 15.13 -20.59 1.86
CA LEU A 200 14.15 -19.53 1.69
C LEU A 200 13.71 -19.01 3.05
N ALA A 201 13.55 -17.70 3.18
CA ALA A 201 12.90 -17.07 4.33
C ALA A 201 11.69 -16.25 3.87
N HIS A 202 10.58 -16.35 4.58
CA HIS A 202 9.38 -15.55 4.28
C HIS A 202 9.36 -14.31 5.18
N VAL A 203 9.38 -13.14 4.56
CA VAL A 203 9.37 -11.84 5.26
C VAL A 203 7.98 -11.22 5.13
N LEU A 204 7.41 -10.86 6.27
CA LEU A 204 6.17 -10.08 6.41
C LEU A 204 6.53 -8.59 6.54
N GLY A 205 5.85 -7.76 5.76
CA GLY A 205 5.67 -6.33 6.04
C GLY A 205 4.25 -6.11 6.54
N ILE A 206 4.10 -5.40 7.65
CA ILE A 206 2.82 -5.05 8.26
C ILE A 206 2.80 -3.56 8.55
N ASP A 207 1.73 -2.87 8.18
CA ASP A 207 1.54 -1.47 8.51
C ASP A 207 1.15 -1.26 10.00
N GLN A 208 0.85 -0.02 10.39
CA GLN A 208 0.30 0.30 11.72
C GLN A 208 -1.12 0.87 11.63
N GLY A 209 -1.85 0.55 10.57
CA GLY A 209 -3.24 0.93 10.41
C GLY A 209 -4.21 0.05 11.19
N GLU A 210 -5.49 0.41 11.16
CA GLU A 210 -6.56 -0.31 11.85
C GLU A 210 -7.77 -0.52 10.91
N PRO A 211 -8.03 -1.77 10.46
CA PRO A 211 -7.21 -2.97 10.66
C PRO A 211 -5.86 -2.87 9.91
N PRO A 212 -4.81 -3.56 10.38
CA PRO A 212 -3.52 -3.52 9.71
C PRO A 212 -3.55 -4.32 8.40
N LEU A 213 -2.93 -3.79 7.36
CA LEU A 213 -2.71 -4.47 6.09
C LEU A 213 -1.28 -5.03 6.04
N THR A 214 -1.10 -6.04 5.20
CA THR A 214 0.13 -6.82 5.15
C THR A 214 0.53 -7.19 3.74
N ALA A 215 1.82 -7.40 3.54
CA ALA A 215 2.37 -8.06 2.38
C ALA A 215 3.46 -9.04 2.79
N THR A 216 3.68 -10.06 1.96
CA THR A 216 4.73 -11.05 2.16
C THR A 216 5.65 -11.13 0.95
N THR A 217 6.93 -11.41 1.20
CA THR A 217 7.90 -11.70 0.15
C THR A 217 8.82 -12.85 0.57
N THR A 218 9.47 -13.47 -0.41
CA THR A 218 10.42 -14.55 -0.18
C THR A 218 11.84 -14.02 -0.38
N LEU A 219 12.71 -14.25 0.60
CA LEU A 219 14.14 -14.01 0.50
C LEU A 219 14.81 -15.35 0.17
N THR A 220 15.53 -15.42 -0.94
CA THR A 220 16.35 -16.58 -1.30
C THR A 220 17.75 -16.40 -0.75
N ILE A 221 18.23 -17.38 0.00
CA ILE A 221 19.55 -17.38 0.62
C ILE A 221 20.42 -18.43 -0.06
N THR A 222 21.64 -18.05 -0.40
CA THR A 222 22.69 -18.96 -0.89
C THR A 222 23.91 -18.82 0.00
N VAL A 223 24.38 -19.95 0.53
CA VAL A 223 25.60 -20.00 1.33
C VAL A 223 26.76 -20.36 0.41
N THR A 224 27.80 -19.53 0.47
CA THR A 224 29.05 -19.74 -0.27
C THR A 224 30.06 -20.44 0.59
N ASP A 225 30.76 -21.35 -0.07
CA ASP A 225 31.71 -22.29 0.48
C ASP A 225 33.01 -21.64 0.95
N VAL A 226 33.61 -22.27 1.94
CA VAL A 226 34.89 -21.94 2.55
C VAL A 226 35.60 -23.27 2.80
N ASN A 227 36.86 -23.40 2.37
CA ASN A 227 37.63 -24.61 2.60
C ASN A 227 37.89 -24.81 4.10
N ASP A 228 37.02 -25.58 4.76
CA ASP A 228 37.06 -25.89 6.18
C ASP A 228 36.93 -27.39 6.48
N CYS A 229 36.73 -28.21 5.44
CA CYS A 229 36.69 -29.67 5.54
C CYS A 229 38.01 -30.27 5.03
N PRO A 230 38.82 -30.92 5.89
CA PRO A 230 40.04 -31.57 5.42
C PRO A 230 39.73 -32.82 4.57
N PRO A 231 40.56 -33.12 3.54
CA PRO A 231 40.34 -34.25 2.66
C PRO A 231 40.39 -35.58 3.43
N ARG A 232 39.42 -36.45 3.16
CA ARG A 232 39.28 -37.76 3.80
C ARG A 232 39.65 -38.86 2.82
N LEU A 233 40.59 -39.73 3.21
CA LEU A 233 40.90 -40.93 2.43
C LEU A 233 39.73 -41.92 2.51
N LYS A 234 39.31 -42.45 1.36
CA LYS A 234 38.44 -43.62 1.33
C LYS A 234 39.21 -44.82 1.90
N PRO A 235 38.55 -45.72 2.65
CA PRO A 235 39.19 -46.95 3.11
C PRO A 235 39.80 -47.67 1.90
N PRO A 236 41.11 -48.01 1.94
CA PRO A 236 41.73 -48.72 0.83
C PRO A 236 41.08 -50.10 0.70
N GLU A 237 40.87 -50.55 -0.54
CA GLU A 237 40.61 -51.97 -0.77
C GLU A 237 41.78 -52.79 -0.21
N VAL A 238 41.51 -53.96 0.35
CA VAL A 238 42.58 -54.83 0.84
C VAL A 238 43.39 -55.32 -0.36
N LEU A 239 44.64 -54.85 -0.46
CA LEU A 239 45.55 -55.19 -1.55
C LEU A 239 46.37 -56.43 -1.16
N HIS A 240 46.42 -57.41 -2.04
CA HIS A 240 47.22 -58.63 -1.87
C HIS A 240 48.39 -58.62 -2.85
N VAL A 241 49.60 -58.94 -2.35
CA VAL A 241 50.82 -58.99 -3.15
C VAL A 241 51.57 -60.28 -2.87
N THR A 242 52.07 -60.91 -3.92
CA THR A 242 52.91 -62.12 -3.84
C THR A 242 54.37 -61.73 -3.77
N GLU A 243 55.13 -62.37 -2.88
CA GLU A 243 56.57 -62.18 -2.77
C GLU A 243 57.30 -62.69 -4.03
N GLY A 244 58.27 -61.91 -4.52
CA GLY A 244 59.11 -62.27 -5.67
C GLY A 244 58.66 -61.72 -7.03
N GLU A 245 57.53 -61.02 -7.08
CA GLU A 245 57.03 -60.37 -8.29
C GLU A 245 57.84 -59.09 -8.64
N PRO A 246 58.00 -58.75 -9.94
CA PRO A 246 58.59 -57.48 -10.36
C PRO A 246 57.71 -56.29 -9.90
N PRO A 247 58.24 -55.05 -9.91
CA PRO A 247 57.47 -53.86 -9.50
C PRO A 247 56.11 -53.78 -10.19
N VAL A 248 55.04 -53.82 -9.40
CA VAL A 248 53.66 -53.86 -9.88
C VAL A 248 52.83 -52.76 -9.23
N PHE A 249 51.89 -52.19 -9.99
CA PHE A 249 50.93 -51.22 -9.49
C PHE A 249 49.94 -51.90 -8.54
N LEU A 250 49.85 -51.41 -7.30
CA LEU A 250 49.05 -52.04 -6.25
C LEU A 250 47.63 -51.49 -6.14
N GLY A 251 47.42 -50.20 -6.41
CA GLY A 251 46.11 -49.59 -6.30
C GLY A 251 46.15 -48.07 -6.30
N VAL A 252 44.96 -47.47 -6.35
CA VAL A 252 44.75 -46.02 -6.25
C VAL A 252 44.20 -45.71 -4.86
N LEU A 253 44.83 -44.76 -4.16
CA LEU A 253 44.22 -44.12 -3.00
C LEU A 253 43.30 -43.00 -3.51
N THR A 254 42.05 -43.01 -3.08
CA THR A 254 41.09 -41.95 -3.40
C THR A 254 40.78 -41.16 -2.14
N ALA A 255 40.78 -39.83 -2.25
CA ALA A 255 40.33 -38.92 -1.20
C ALA A 255 39.02 -38.26 -1.65
N THR A 256 38.20 -37.87 -0.69
CA THR A 256 37.03 -37.02 -0.90
C THR A 256 37.18 -35.78 -0.04
N ASP A 257 36.72 -34.67 -0.58
CA ASP A 257 36.57 -33.41 0.13
C ASP A 257 35.10 -33.01 0.03
N ASP A 258 34.55 -32.50 1.14
CA ASP A 258 33.16 -32.06 1.20
C ASP A 258 33.03 -30.59 0.73
N ASP A 259 34.17 -29.89 0.64
CA ASP A 259 34.30 -28.54 0.08
C ASP A 259 34.14 -28.55 -1.46
N SER A 260 33.49 -27.52 -1.98
CA SER A 260 33.33 -27.26 -3.41
C SER A 260 34.44 -26.37 -4.00
N ILE A 261 35.30 -25.78 -3.16
CA ILE A 261 36.47 -24.98 -3.53
C ILE A 261 37.76 -25.64 -3.05
N TYR A 262 38.84 -25.48 -3.83
CA TYR A 262 40.15 -26.10 -3.57
C TYR A 262 41.09 -25.20 -2.78
#